data_AF-F2J5K8-F1
#
_entry.id   AF-F2J5K8-F1
#
_cell.length_a   1.000
_cell.length_b   1.000
_cell.length_c   1.000
_cell.angle_alpha   90.00
_cell.angle_beta   90.00
_cell.angle_gamma   90.00
#
_symmetry.space_group_name_H-M   'P 1'
#
loop_
_entity.id
_entity.type
_entity.pdbx_description
1 polymer ?
#
loop_
_entity_poly.entity_id
_entity_poly.type
_entity_poly.pdbx_seq_one_letter_code
_entity_poly.pdbx_strand_id
1 'polypeptide(L)'
;MVGEPDSDPLLRRLRTLVAACEARSGRVGDAHERLRLLLLRQDVKDLLAAMRIERDRLAAELSRLQAVTISAGAYARCGARLSGRRKD
;
A
#
# COMPACT_ATOMS: atom_id res chain seq x y z
N MET A 1 9.17 -14.81 -1.77
CA MET A 1 9.37 -14.37 -0.37
C MET A 1 8.08 -13.72 0.08
N VAL A 2 7.31 -14.41 0.92
CA VAL A 2 6.10 -13.85 1.55
C VAL A 2 6.61 -12.90 2.62
N GLY A 3 6.62 -11.60 2.32
CA GLY A 3 6.98 -10.58 3.31
C GLY A 3 6.02 -10.69 4.49
N GLU A 4 6.56 -10.84 5.68
CA GLU A 4 5.79 -10.94 6.91
C GLU A 4 4.72 -9.83 6.96
N PRO A 5 3.45 -10.16 7.28
CA PRO A 5 2.37 -9.19 7.42
C PRO A 5 2.58 -8.19 8.56
N ASP A 6 3.73 -8.27 9.25
CA ASP A 6 4.19 -7.37 10.30
C ASP A 6 5.22 -6.32 9.85
N SER A 7 5.63 -6.33 8.58
CA SER A 7 6.69 -5.46 8.07
C SER A 7 6.26 -4.01 7.85
N ASP A 8 4.96 -3.75 7.68
CA ASP A 8 4.45 -2.45 7.28
C ASP A 8 4.07 -1.58 8.51
N PRO A 9 4.84 -0.51 8.80
CA PRO A 9 4.64 0.33 9.98
C PRO A 9 3.27 1.04 9.97
N LEU A 10 2.68 1.31 8.80
CA LEU A 10 1.37 1.95 8.70
C LEU A 10 0.25 0.99 9.09
N LEU A 11 0.35 -0.27 8.65
CA LEU A 11 -0.57 -1.35 9.01
C LEU A 11 -0.54 -1.65 10.51
N ARG A 12 0.66 -1.64 11.11
CA ARG A 12 0.84 -1.78 12.56
C ARG A 12 0.22 -0.60 13.31
N ARG A 13 0.41 0.63 12.81
CA ARG A 13 -0.19 1.84 13.39
C ARG A 13 -1.72 1.79 13.32
N LEU A 14 -2.28 1.40 12.18
CA LEU A 14 -3.73 1.26 11.99
C LEU A 14 -4.34 0.25 12.98
N ARG A 15 -3.75 -0.94 13.10
CA ARG A 15 -4.18 -1.97 14.07
C ARG A 15 -4.18 -1.45 15.49
N THR A 16 -3.13 -0.72 15.87
CA THR A 16 -3.01 -0.11 17.20
C THR A 16 -4.13 0.89 17.48
N LEU A 17 -4.44 1.76 16.51
CA LEU A 17 -5.49 2.77 16.65
C LEU A 17 -6.89 2.14 16.69
N VAL A 18 -7.14 1.09 15.89
CA VAL A 18 -8.41 0.34 15.90
C VAL A 18 -8.62 -0.32 17.26
N ALA A 19 -7.62 -1.04 17.78
CA ALA A 19 -7.69 -1.67 19.09
C ALA A 19 -7.92 -0.66 20.23
N ALA A 20 -7.28 0.52 20.15
CA ALA A 20 -7.50 1.60 21.11
C ALA A 20 -8.93 2.18 21.05
N CYS A 21 -9.54 2.18 19.85
CA CYS A 21 -10.92 2.63 19.64
C CYS A 21 -11.92 1.66 20.27
N GLU A 22 -11.75 0.36 20.03
CA GLU A 22 -12.59 -0.71 20.58
C GLU A 22 -12.51 -0.78 22.11
N ALA A 23 -11.30 -0.66 22.66
CA ALA A 23 -11.09 -0.67 24.11
C ALA A 23 -11.78 0.50 24.83
N ARG A 24 -11.93 1.65 24.16
CA ARG A 24 -12.53 2.87 24.73
C ARG A 24 -14.02 3.00 24.47
N SER A 25 -14.56 2.37 23.43
CA SER A 25 -16.00 2.42 23.15
C SER A 25 -16.87 1.76 24.22
N GLY A 26 -16.30 0.87 25.05
CA GLY A 26 -17.00 0.25 26.18
C GLY A 26 -17.04 1.08 27.47
N ARG A 27 -16.34 2.22 27.55
CA ARG A 27 -16.17 3.01 28.79
C ARG A 27 -16.76 4.43 28.70
N VAL A 28 -17.76 4.61 27.85
CA VAL A 28 -18.26 5.94 27.47
C VAL A 28 -19.21 6.51 28.53
N GLY A 29 -18.65 6.93 29.67
CA GLY A 29 -19.36 7.67 30.71
C GLY A 29 -19.04 9.17 30.72
N ASP A 30 -17.82 9.57 30.33
CA ASP A 30 -17.31 10.94 30.42
C ASP A 30 -17.25 11.63 29.03
N ALA A 31 -17.58 12.92 28.97
CA ALA A 31 -17.49 13.77 27.78
C ALA A 31 -16.06 13.83 27.23
N HIS A 32 -15.04 13.77 28.09
CA HIS A 32 -13.64 13.74 27.66
C HIS A 32 -13.27 12.45 26.91
N GLU A 33 -13.79 11.31 27.37
CA GLU A 33 -13.58 10.02 26.69
C GLU A 33 -14.34 9.93 25.37
N ARG A 34 -15.52 10.57 25.27
CA ARG A 34 -16.24 10.74 23.99
C ARG A 34 -15.40 11.53 22.98
N LEU A 35 -14.80 12.64 23.41
CA LEU A 35 -13.95 13.46 22.54
C LEU A 35 -12.72 12.67 22.07
N ARG A 36 -12.04 11.96 22.98
CA ARG A 36 -10.90 11.10 22.64
C ARG A 36 -11.26 10.01 21.62
N LEU A 37 -12.44 9.40 21.75
CA LEU A 37 -12.92 8.40 20.81
C LEU A 37 -13.21 9.01 19.43
N LEU A 38 -13.78 10.21 19.37
CA LEU A 38 -14.05 10.90 18.10
C LEU A 38 -12.76 11.26 17.37
N LEU A 39 -11.76 11.80 18.08
CA LEU A 39 -10.44 12.10 17.50
C LEU A 39 -9.76 10.83 16.99
N LEU A 40 -9.78 9.75 17.78
CA LEU A 40 -9.20 8.48 17.37
C LEU A 40 -9.88 7.88 16.13
N ARG A 41 -11.21 8.01 16.03
CA ARG A 41 -11.96 7.60 14.82
C ARG A 41 -11.58 8.45 13.61
N GLN A 42 -11.33 9.74 13.81
CA GLN A 42 -10.88 10.62 12.74
C GLN A 42 -9.49 10.24 12.26
N ASP A 43 -8.54 10.04 13.18
CA ASP A 43 -7.17 9.59 12.85
C ASP A 43 -7.17 8.28 12.07
N VAL A 44 -8.04 7.32 12.45
CA VAL A 44 -8.20 6.04 11.72
C VAL A 44 -8.71 6.27 10.30
N LYS A 45 -9.68 7.17 10.10
CA LYS A 45 -10.21 7.50 8.76
C LYS A 45 -9.14 8.15 7.89
N ASP A 46 -8.39 9.09 8.44
CA ASP A 46 -7.36 9.82 7.71
C ASP A 46 -6.20 8.89 7.32
N LEU A 47 -5.79 8.00 8.24
CA LEU A 47 -4.78 6.98 7.95
C LEU A 47 -5.25 6.01 6.86
N LEU A 48 -6.51 5.56 6.90
CA LEU A 48 -7.08 4.70 5.85
C LEU A 48 -7.11 5.39 4.49
N ALA A 49 -7.43 6.68 4.45
CA ALA A 49 -7.42 7.46 3.22
C ALA A 49 -6.00 7.57 2.64
N ALA A 50 -5.01 7.90 3.47
CA ALA A 50 -3.60 7.97 3.08
C ALA A 50 -3.09 6.62 2.54
N MET A 51 -3.42 5.51 3.21
CA MET A 51 -3.04 4.18 2.76
C MET A 51 -3.65 3.81 1.40
N ARG A 52 -4.88 4.23 1.11
CA ARG A 52 -5.51 4.00 -0.20
C ARG A 52 -4.79 4.77 -1.31
N ILE A 53 -4.43 6.02 -1.06
CA ILE A 53 -3.67 6.85 -2.00
C ILE A 53 -2.32 6.21 -2.33
N GLU A 54 -1.57 5.79 -1.31
CA GLU A 54 -0.27 5.14 -1.51
C GLU A 54 -0.41 3.78 -2.23
N ARG A 55 -1.44 2.99 -1.91
CA ARG A 55 -1.73 1.75 -2.64
C ARG A 55 -1.97 2.02 -4.12
N ASP A 56 -2.78 3.02 -4.45
CA ASP A 56 -3.12 3.34 -5.85
C ASP A 56 -1.90 3.87 -6.60
N ARG A 57 -1.04 4.66 -5.93
CA ARG A 57 0.26 5.08 -6.45
C ARG A 57 1.18 3.89 -6.76
N LEU A 58 1.33 2.96 -5.83
CA LEU A 58 2.16 1.76 -6.02
C LEU A 58 1.61 0.86 -7.14
N ALA A 59 0.29 0.76 -7.28
CA ALA A 59 -0.33 0.02 -8.38
C ALA A 59 -0.02 0.64 -9.75
N ALA A 60 -0.05 1.97 -9.84
CA ALA A 60 0.33 2.70 -11.05
C ALA A 60 1.81 2.53 -11.39
N GLU A 61 2.69 2.57 -10.38
CA GLU A 61 4.13 2.34 -10.55
C GLU A 61 4.43 0.92 -11.01
N LEU A 62 3.78 -0.08 -10.40
CA LEU A 62 3.89 -1.49 -10.80
C LEU A 62 3.45 -1.68 -12.26
N SER A 63 2.36 -1.03 -12.67
CA SER A 63 1.88 -1.07 -14.05
C SER A 63 2.90 -0.47 -15.03
N ARG A 64 3.54 0.65 -14.66
CA ARG A 64 4.63 1.24 -15.45
C ARG A 64 5.83 0.32 -15.56
N LEU A 65 6.28 -0.28 -14.45
CA LEU A 65 7.42 -1.21 -14.44
C LEU A 65 7.14 -2.45 -15.30
N GLN A 66 5.92 -2.99 -15.26
CA GLN A 66 5.51 -4.09 -16.12
C GLN A 66 5.56 -3.70 -17.60
N ALA A 67 5.06 -2.51 -17.97
CA ALA A 67 5.14 -2.02 -19.35
C ALA A 67 6.59 -1.86 -19.84
N VAL A 68 7.48 -1.32 -18.98
CA VAL A 68 8.92 -1.21 -19.27
C VAL A 68 9.56 -2.58 -19.45
N THR A 69 9.21 -3.56 -18.60
CA THR A 69 9.75 -4.92 -18.69
C THR A 69 9.32 -5.60 -19.99
N ILE A 70 8.05 -5.45 -20.36
CA ILE A 70 7.50 -6.00 -21.62
C ILE A 70 8.20 -5.38 -22.82
N SER A 71 8.39 -4.05 -22.84
CA SER A 71 9.05 -3.37 -23.94
C SER A 71 10.52 -3.75 -24.04
N ALA A 72 11.25 -3.80 -22.93
CA ALA A 72 12.64 -4.27 -22.90
C ALA A 72 12.77 -5.70 -23.44
N GLY A 73 11.86 -6.60 -23.07
CA GLY A 73 11.80 -7.95 -23.62
C GLY A 73 11.52 -7.98 -25.13
N ALA A 74 10.66 -7.08 -25.64
CA ALA A 74 10.42 -6.96 -27.07
C ALA A 74 11.65 -6.44 -27.82
N TYR A 75 12.34 -5.43 -27.29
CA TYR A 75 13.60 -4.93 -27.84
C TYR A 75 14.68 -6.01 -27.90
N ALA A 76 14.85 -6.78 -26.82
CA ALA A 76 15.79 -7.89 -26.79
C ALA A 76 15.50 -8.94 -27.87
N ARG A 77 14.22 -9.30 -28.07
CA ARG A 77 13.81 -10.23 -29.14
C ARG A 77 14.08 -9.67 -30.54
N CYS A 78 13.81 -8.39 -30.77
CA CYS A 78 14.12 -7.74 -32.05
C CYS A 78 15.63 -7.71 -32.31
N GLY A 79 16.45 -7.36 -31.31
CA GLY A 79 17.91 -7.38 -31.41
C GLY A 79 18.47 -8.78 -31.70
N ALA A 80 17.92 -9.82 -31.07
CA ALA A 80 18.29 -11.21 -31.34
C ALA A 80 17.94 -11.63 -32.78
N ARG A 81 16.77 -11.23 -33.30
CA ARG A 81 16.37 -11.51 -34.69
C ARG A 81 17.27 -10.81 -35.72
N LEU A 82 17.63 -9.55 -35.45
CA LEU A 82 18.48 -8.76 -36.36
C LEU A 82 19.93 -9.25 -36.36
N SER A 83 20.45 -9.71 -35.22
CA SER A 83 21.79 -10.30 -35.12
C SER A 83 21.86 -11.72 -35.71
N GLY A 84 20.79 -12.50 -35.61
CA GLY A 84 20.68 -13.82 -36.26
C GLY A 84 20.68 -13.73 -37.79
N ARG A 85 19.96 -12.78 -38.37
CA ARG A 85 19.90 -12.56 -39.84
C ARG A 85 21.18 -12.02 -40.48
N ARG A 86 22.17 -11.59 -39.70
CA ARG A 86 23.48 -11.12 -40.21
C ARG A 86 24.49 -12.25 -40.39
N LYS A 87 24.14 -13.49 -40.06
CA LYS A 87 25.03 -14.67 -40.12
C LYS A 87 24.70 -15.65 -41.26
N ASP A 88 23.68 -15.36 -42.05
CA ASP A 88 23.34 -16.05 -43.30
C ASP A 88 23.75 -15.18 -44.49
#